data_AF-A0AAV7MDF2-F1
#
_entry.id   AF-A0AAV7MDF2-F1
#
_cell.length_a   1.000
_cell.length_b   1.000
_cell.length_c   1.000
_cell.angle_alpha   90.00
_cell.angle_beta   90.00
_cell.angle_gamma   90.00
#
_symmetry.space_group_name_H-M   'P 1'
#
loop_
_entity.id
_entity.type
_entity.pdbx_description
1 polymer ?
#
loop_
_entity_poly.entity_id
_entity_poly.type
_entity_poly.pdbx_seq_one_letter_code
_entity_poly.pdbx_strand_id
1 'polypeptide(L)'
;MRTKTQVMKGLLSGKILLPIPAVATKFDLRHNNTDKQDHFDRTVLHNLESVVIEWSYQIREVLKLESSLLLLRGLNVGPETELGFWKGRQDNLQCISEQFQSPDVQTMGNILHAKESSYYTTFKTLSKEVEHALVEARDVELHLRPLRQHIEFLRETEFPRTHILIPPLFHTICLIWSHSKFYSIPARIIVLLQEFCNLLIDQV
;
A
#
# COMPACT_ATOMS: atom_id res chain seq x y z
N MET A 1 17.55 -22.52 -7.74
CA MET A 1 17.52 -21.05 -7.92
C MET A 1 16.14 -20.55 -7.49
N ARG A 2 16.01 -20.01 -6.27
CA ARG A 2 14.74 -19.40 -5.80
C ARG A 2 14.63 -18.00 -6.42
N THR A 3 13.56 -17.76 -7.15
CA THR A 3 13.42 -16.64 -8.09
C THR A 3 13.24 -15.33 -7.34
N LYS A 4 14.08 -14.33 -7.63
CA LYS A 4 14.16 -13.04 -6.91
C LYS A 4 12.91 -12.17 -7.02
N THR A 5 12.05 -12.43 -8.02
CA THR A 5 10.68 -11.91 -8.10
C THR A 5 9.81 -12.33 -6.90
N GLN A 6 10.13 -13.43 -6.22
CA GLN A 6 9.47 -13.86 -4.98
C GLN A 6 9.80 -12.96 -3.78
N VAL A 7 10.86 -12.15 -3.80
CA VAL A 7 11.22 -11.29 -2.66
C VAL A 7 10.30 -10.08 -2.59
N MET A 8 10.00 -9.46 -3.73
CA MET A 8 9.01 -8.37 -3.77
C MET A 8 7.58 -8.88 -3.74
N LYS A 9 7.28 -10.03 -4.36
CA LYS A 9 6.02 -10.75 -4.11
C LYS A 9 5.88 -11.11 -2.63
N GLY A 10 6.95 -11.49 -1.93
CA GLY A 10 6.91 -11.80 -0.50
C GLY A 10 6.58 -10.58 0.37
N LEU A 11 7.06 -9.39 -0.01
CA LEU A 11 6.82 -8.14 0.72
C LEU A 11 5.47 -7.49 0.37
N LEU A 12 4.95 -7.70 -0.84
CA LEU A 12 3.71 -7.08 -1.34
C LEU A 12 2.50 -8.02 -1.41
N SER A 13 2.71 -9.34 -1.42
CA SER A 13 1.64 -10.35 -1.52
C SER A 13 1.15 -10.85 -0.15
N GLY A 14 1.83 -10.47 0.94
CA GLY A 14 1.32 -10.70 2.28
C GLY A 14 0.34 -9.59 2.66
N LYS A 15 -0.92 -9.95 2.91
CA LYS A 15 -1.88 -9.00 3.51
C LYS A 15 -1.28 -8.49 4.81
N ILE A 16 -1.19 -7.17 4.94
CA ILE A 16 -0.69 -6.54 6.15
C ILE A 16 -1.82 -6.52 7.18
N LEU A 17 -1.69 -7.41 8.16
CA LEU A 17 -2.60 -7.51 9.30
C LEU A 17 -1.96 -6.74 10.45
N LEU A 18 -2.63 -5.67 10.87
CA LEU A 18 -2.26 -4.94 12.07
C LEU A 18 -2.57 -5.81 13.29
N PRO A 19 -1.66 -5.91 14.27
CA PRO A 19 -1.94 -6.64 15.51
C PRO A 19 -3.07 -5.92 16.25
N ILE A 20 -4.23 -6.58 16.39
CA ILE A 20 -5.36 -6.05 17.16
C ILE A 20 -5.06 -6.32 18.64
N PRO A 21 -5.07 -5.29 19.50
CA PRO A 21 -4.95 -5.51 20.94
C PRO A 21 -6.18 -6.28 21.43
N ALA A 22 -5.97 -7.50 21.93
CA ALA A 22 -6.98 -8.35 22.58
C ALA A 22 -7.69 -7.70 23.79
N VAL A 23 -7.31 -6.47 24.14
CA VAL A 23 -7.84 -5.68 25.25
C VAL A 23 -9.09 -4.89 24.85
N ALA A 24 -9.27 -4.57 23.55
CA ALA A 24 -10.47 -3.87 23.07
C ALA A 24 -11.76 -4.68 23.34
N THR A 25 -11.67 -6.01 23.31
CA THR A 25 -12.79 -6.93 23.60
C THR A 25 -13.19 -7.01 25.08
N LYS A 26 -12.45 -6.41 26.02
CA LYS A 26 -12.72 -6.52 27.47
C LYS A 26 -13.06 -5.20 28.16
N PHE A 27 -13.13 -4.09 27.42
CA PHE A 27 -13.41 -2.78 28.00
C PHE A 27 -14.92 -2.56 28.13
N ASP A 28 -15.51 -3.11 29.19
CA ASP A 28 -16.88 -2.82 29.57
C ASP A 28 -16.93 -1.43 30.22
N LEU A 29 -17.60 -0.47 29.57
CA LEU A 29 -17.76 0.92 30.03
C LEU A 29 -18.71 1.05 31.26
N ARG A 30 -18.80 0.04 32.14
CA ARG A 30 -19.80 -0.01 33.23
C ARG A 30 -19.17 -0.20 34.63
N HIS A 31 -19.06 0.95 35.32
CA HIS A 31 -19.22 1.26 36.77
C HIS A 31 -18.63 0.35 37.89
N ASN A 32 -17.94 1.06 38.81
CA ASN A 32 -17.75 0.87 40.27
C ASN A 32 -16.63 -0.06 40.81
N ASN A 33 -15.42 0.52 41.01
CA ASN A 33 -14.64 0.49 42.28
C ASN A 33 -13.27 1.19 42.12
N THR A 34 -12.92 2.11 43.02
CA THR A 34 -12.11 3.31 42.71
C THR A 34 -10.58 3.20 42.68
N ASP A 35 -9.92 2.18 43.25
CA ASP A 35 -8.43 2.10 43.22
C ASP A 35 -7.88 1.05 42.26
N LYS A 36 -8.53 -0.13 42.16
CA LYS A 36 -8.08 -1.19 41.25
C LYS A 36 -8.43 -0.88 39.79
N GLN A 37 -9.48 -0.08 39.56
CA GLN A 37 -9.92 0.33 38.23
C GLN A 37 -8.97 1.37 37.62
N ASP A 38 -8.46 2.33 38.39
CA ASP A 38 -7.54 3.34 37.85
C ASP A 38 -6.22 2.71 37.38
N HIS A 39 -5.67 1.75 38.15
CA HIS A 39 -4.50 0.99 37.72
C HIS A 39 -4.77 0.14 36.47
N PHE A 40 -5.93 -0.51 36.39
CA PHE A 40 -6.34 -1.30 35.23
C PHE A 40 -6.52 -0.43 33.99
N ASP A 41 -7.22 0.70 34.12
CA ASP A 41 -7.43 1.69 33.05
C ASP A 41 -6.10 2.25 32.53
N ARG A 42 -5.14 2.56 33.40
CA ARG A 42 -3.79 3.01 33.00
C ARG A 42 -3.01 1.92 32.26
N THR A 43 -3.11 0.67 32.72
CA THR A 43 -2.46 -0.48 32.07
C THR A 43 -3.03 -0.70 30.66
N VAL A 44 -4.36 -0.63 30.53
CA VAL A 44 -5.01 -0.72 29.21
C VAL A 44 -4.61 0.43 28.32
N LEU A 45 -4.64 1.67 28.81
CA LEU A 45 -4.24 2.83 28.04
C LEU A 45 -2.81 2.70 27.50
N HIS A 46 -1.85 2.34 28.36
CA HIS A 46 -0.46 2.12 27.95
C HIS A 46 -0.32 1.03 26.87
N ASN A 47 -1.10 -0.04 26.96
CA ASN A 47 -1.11 -1.09 25.94
C ASN A 47 -1.65 -0.57 24.60
N LEU A 48 -2.73 0.22 24.61
CA LEU A 48 -3.26 0.83 23.40
C LEU A 48 -2.27 1.81 22.77
N GLU A 49 -1.61 2.63 23.59
CA GLU A 49 -0.56 3.56 23.15
C GLU A 49 0.61 2.81 22.50
N SER A 50 1.05 1.71 23.11
CA SER A 50 2.10 0.83 22.56
C SER A 50 1.71 0.26 21.19
N VAL A 51 0.45 -0.15 21.03
CA VAL A 51 -0.07 -0.62 19.73
C VAL A 51 -0.08 0.50 18.69
N VAL A 52 -0.52 1.71 19.06
CA VAL A 52 -0.51 2.84 18.11
C VAL A 52 0.91 3.18 17.65
N ILE A 53 1.91 3.09 18.54
CA ILE A 53 3.32 3.26 18.19
C ILE A 53 3.75 2.19 17.18
N GLU A 54 3.46 0.92 17.45
CA GLU A 54 3.80 -0.19 16.57
C GLU A 54 3.16 -0.03 15.18
N TRP A 55 1.85 0.26 15.15
CA TRP A 55 1.12 0.53 13.91
C TRP A 55 1.71 1.71 13.15
N SER A 56 2.14 2.76 13.85
CA SER A 56 2.78 3.92 13.21
C SER A 56 4.03 3.52 12.44
N TYR A 57 4.84 2.61 13.01
CA TYR A 57 6.04 2.13 12.35
C TYR A 57 5.68 1.25 11.14
N GLN A 58 4.81 0.25 11.34
CA GLN A 58 4.42 -0.67 10.27
C GLN A 58 3.77 0.06 9.09
N ILE A 59 2.79 0.92 9.34
CA ILE A 59 2.06 1.66 8.30
C ILE A 59 3.00 2.60 7.56
N ARG A 60 3.86 3.33 8.26
CA ARG A 60 4.80 4.27 7.61
C ARG A 60 5.80 3.56 6.72
N GLU A 61 6.26 2.36 7.09
CA GLU A 61 7.13 1.57 6.21
C GLU A 61 6.41 1.16 4.93
N VAL A 62 5.13 0.78 5.01
CA VAL A 62 4.31 0.47 3.82
C VAL A 62 4.12 1.69 2.94
N LEU A 63 3.83 2.85 3.55
CA LEU A 63 3.61 4.09 2.81
C LEU A 63 4.87 4.57 2.08
N LYS A 64 6.06 4.33 2.65
CA LYS A 64 7.36 4.68 2.05
C LYS A 64 7.78 3.80 0.88
N LEU A 65 7.15 2.63 0.68
CA LEU A 65 7.51 1.77 -0.44
C LEU A 65 7.24 2.48 -1.77
N GLU A 66 8.23 2.46 -2.66
CA GLU A 66 8.17 3.00 -4.01
C GLU A 66 8.32 1.90 -5.05
N SER A 67 7.65 2.04 -6.19
CA SER A 67 7.72 1.07 -7.29
C SER A 67 9.09 1.06 -7.97
N SER A 68 9.76 2.22 -8.02
CA SER A 68 11.11 2.44 -8.56
C SER A 68 12.21 1.66 -7.84
N LEU A 69 11.94 1.13 -6.65
CA LEU A 69 12.96 0.57 -5.75
C LEU A 69 13.75 -0.60 -6.37
N LEU A 70 13.14 -1.41 -7.24
CA LEU A 70 13.88 -2.48 -7.93
C LEU A 70 14.80 -1.94 -9.02
N LEU A 71 14.34 -0.95 -9.80
CA LEU A 71 15.18 -0.27 -10.79
C LEU A 71 16.35 0.47 -10.13
N LEU A 72 16.10 1.17 -9.02
CA LEU A 72 17.14 1.88 -8.25
C LEU A 72 18.20 0.93 -7.67
N ARG A 73 17.85 -0.34 -7.44
CA ARG A 73 18.79 -1.39 -7.03
C ARG A 73 19.55 -2.02 -8.20
N GLY A 74 19.41 -1.47 -9.40
CA GLY A 74 20.08 -1.94 -10.61
C GLY A 74 19.47 -3.23 -11.18
N LEU A 75 18.21 -3.54 -10.86
CA LEU A 75 17.52 -4.70 -11.40
C LEU A 75 16.76 -4.32 -12.67
N ASN A 76 16.93 -5.11 -13.73
CA ASN A 76 16.18 -4.97 -14.97
C ASN A 76 14.82 -5.66 -14.82
N VAL A 77 13.86 -4.94 -14.27
CA VAL A 77 12.49 -5.41 -14.11
C VAL A 77 11.62 -4.94 -15.28
N GLY A 78 10.62 -5.76 -15.65
CA GLY A 78 9.65 -5.44 -16.69
C GLY A 78 8.34 -4.87 -16.12
N PRO A 79 7.45 -4.36 -17.01
CA PRO A 79 6.29 -3.52 -16.67
C PRO A 79 5.21 -4.19 -15.80
N GLU A 80 5.19 -5.52 -15.75
CA GLU A 80 4.35 -6.27 -14.80
C GLU A 80 4.69 -5.95 -13.33
N THR A 81 5.92 -5.48 -13.08
CA THR A 81 6.40 -5.12 -11.75
C THR A 81 5.69 -3.87 -11.25
N GLU A 82 5.64 -2.81 -12.05
CA GLU A 82 4.86 -1.61 -11.74
C GLU A 82 3.37 -1.93 -11.52
N LEU A 83 2.76 -2.70 -12.43
CA LEU A 83 1.35 -3.11 -12.32
C LEU A 83 1.08 -3.93 -11.04
N GLY A 84 1.95 -4.90 -10.77
CA GLY A 84 1.86 -5.75 -9.58
C GLY A 84 2.09 -4.97 -8.28
N PHE A 85 3.00 -3.99 -8.30
CA PHE A 85 3.25 -3.11 -7.16
C PHE A 85 2.00 -2.31 -6.80
N TRP A 86 1.40 -1.62 -7.78
CA TRP A 86 0.23 -0.78 -7.52
C TRP A 86 -0.99 -1.61 -7.10
N LYS A 87 -1.15 -2.81 -7.68
CA LYS A 87 -2.17 -3.74 -7.24
C LYS A 87 -1.97 -4.20 -5.80
N GLY A 88 -0.76 -4.64 -5.45
CA GLY A 88 -0.44 -5.05 -4.07
C GLY A 88 -0.56 -3.91 -3.06
N ARG A 89 -0.15 -2.70 -3.44
CA ARG A 89 -0.29 -1.49 -2.62
C ARG A 89 -1.75 -1.17 -2.37
N GLN A 90 -2.60 -1.21 -3.40
CA GLN A 90 -4.05 -1.02 -3.28
C GLN A 90 -4.66 -2.05 -2.33
N ASP A 91 -4.38 -3.34 -2.53
CA ASP A 91 -4.95 -4.43 -1.73
C ASP A 91 -4.53 -4.35 -0.25
N ASN A 92 -3.27 -4.01 0.02
CA ASN A 92 -2.77 -3.84 1.38
C ASN A 92 -3.39 -2.61 2.07
N LEU A 93 -3.42 -1.46 1.41
CA LEU A 93 -4.03 -0.25 1.97
C LEU A 93 -5.54 -0.41 2.16
N GLN A 94 -6.21 -1.16 1.28
CA GLN A 94 -7.61 -1.53 1.44
C GLN A 94 -7.81 -2.34 2.72
N CYS A 95 -7.00 -3.37 2.91
CA CYS A 95 -7.07 -4.22 4.09
C CYS A 95 -6.78 -3.46 5.39
N ILE A 96 -5.80 -2.55 5.38
CA ILE A 96 -5.49 -1.69 6.54
C ILE A 96 -6.66 -0.73 6.82
N SER A 97 -7.22 -0.10 5.78
CA SER A 97 -8.38 0.81 5.92
C SER A 97 -9.60 0.10 6.52
N GLU A 98 -9.88 -1.13 6.08
CA GLU A 98 -10.95 -1.97 6.64
C GLU A 98 -10.69 -2.32 8.12
N GLN A 99 -9.44 -2.58 8.50
CA GLN A 99 -9.07 -2.81 9.90
C GLN A 99 -9.30 -1.57 10.77
N PHE A 100 -8.97 -0.37 10.28
CA PHE A 100 -9.29 0.87 10.98
C PHE A 100 -10.80 1.06 11.19
N GLN A 101 -11.62 0.58 10.26
CA GLN A 101 -13.09 0.65 10.35
C GLN A 101 -13.71 -0.44 11.23
N SER A 102 -12.93 -1.43 11.67
CA SER A 102 -13.44 -2.52 12.51
C SER A 102 -13.92 -2.01 13.88
N PRO A 103 -14.97 -2.61 14.48
CA PRO A 103 -15.53 -2.16 15.76
C PRO A 103 -14.50 -2.11 16.89
N ASP A 104 -13.57 -3.07 16.94
CA ASP A 104 -12.54 -3.14 17.97
C ASP A 104 -11.58 -1.95 17.89
N VAL A 105 -11.18 -1.56 16.67
CA VAL A 105 -10.25 -0.46 16.42
C VAL A 105 -10.94 0.90 16.60
N GLN A 106 -12.22 0.99 16.25
CA GLN A 106 -13.04 2.16 16.58
C GLN A 106 -13.20 2.32 18.09
N THR A 107 -13.39 1.23 18.82
CA THR A 107 -13.45 1.23 20.29
C THR A 107 -12.13 1.69 20.89
N MET A 108 -11.00 1.19 20.37
CA MET A 108 -9.66 1.68 20.75
C MET A 108 -9.51 3.19 20.53
N GLY A 109 -9.91 3.70 19.36
CA GLY A 109 -9.90 5.13 19.06
C GLY A 109 -10.74 5.95 20.04
N ASN A 110 -11.93 5.46 20.40
CA ASN A 110 -12.82 6.10 21.37
C ASN A 110 -12.21 6.15 22.78
N ILE A 111 -11.54 5.08 23.23
CA ILE A 111 -10.85 5.06 24.53
C ILE A 111 -9.72 6.08 24.56
N LEU A 112 -8.88 6.10 23.51
CA LEU A 112 -7.77 7.07 23.40
C LEU A 112 -8.28 8.51 23.42
N HIS A 113 -9.41 8.80 22.75
CA HIS A 113 -10.04 10.12 22.78
C HIS A 113 -10.61 10.47 24.16
N ALA A 114 -11.36 9.55 24.77
CA ALA A 114 -12.02 9.76 26.05
C ALA A 114 -11.03 9.96 27.22
N LYS A 115 -9.84 9.36 27.12
CA LYS A 115 -8.76 9.52 28.09
C LYS A 115 -7.78 10.65 27.73
N GLU A 116 -8.07 11.45 26.69
CA GLU A 116 -7.23 12.55 26.22
C GLU A 116 -5.77 12.14 25.96
N SER A 117 -5.56 10.93 25.44
CA SER A 117 -4.21 10.41 25.17
C SER A 117 -3.51 11.22 24.08
N SER A 118 -2.23 11.50 24.29
CA SER A 118 -1.36 12.15 23.30
C SER A 118 -1.31 11.36 21.98
N TYR A 119 -1.44 10.03 22.04
CA TYR A 119 -1.38 9.14 20.87
C TYR A 119 -2.67 9.10 20.05
N TYR A 120 -3.78 9.67 20.53
CA TYR A 120 -5.00 9.80 19.73
C TYR A 120 -4.75 10.61 18.45
N THR A 121 -3.93 11.65 18.54
CA THR A 121 -3.55 12.48 17.38
C THR A 121 -2.75 11.69 16.34
N THR A 122 -1.84 10.82 16.78
CA THR A 122 -1.07 9.93 15.91
C THR A 122 -2.00 8.91 15.24
N PHE A 123 -2.90 8.27 16.01
CA PHE A 123 -3.89 7.33 15.48
C PHE A 123 -4.75 7.96 14.36
N LYS A 124 -5.30 9.16 14.60
CA LYS A 124 -6.12 9.87 13.61
C LYS A 124 -5.32 10.26 12.36
N THR A 125 -4.08 10.68 12.55
CA THR A 125 -3.17 11.02 11.44
C THR A 125 -2.90 9.79 10.58
N LEU A 126 -2.58 8.64 11.18
CA LEU A 126 -2.34 7.39 10.45
C LEU A 126 -3.57 6.95 9.65
N SER A 127 -4.77 7.01 10.22
CA SER A 127 -6.01 6.68 9.50
C SER A 127 -6.18 7.54 8.23
N LYS A 128 -5.93 8.85 8.34
CA LYS A 128 -6.00 9.77 7.20
C LYS A 128 -4.91 9.51 6.15
N GLU A 129 -3.68 9.24 6.59
CA GLU A 129 -2.58 8.90 5.69
C GLU A 129 -2.89 7.63 4.89
N VAL A 130 -3.46 6.61 5.54
CA VAL A 130 -3.90 5.38 4.87
C VAL A 130 -5.04 5.64 3.88
N GLU A 131 -6.07 6.40 4.27
CA GLU A 131 -7.18 6.75 3.37
C GLU A 131 -6.69 7.50 2.13
N HIS A 132 -5.82 8.48 2.30
CA HIS A 132 -5.24 9.24 1.19
C HIS A 132 -4.41 8.34 0.26
N ALA A 133 -3.53 7.51 0.83
CA ALA A 133 -2.72 6.57 0.06
C ALA A 133 -3.57 5.51 -0.67
N LEU A 134 -4.70 5.11 -0.09
CA LEU A 134 -5.63 4.18 -0.71
C LEU A 134 -6.35 4.82 -1.92
N VAL A 135 -6.77 6.08 -1.80
CA VAL A 135 -7.34 6.83 -2.93
C VAL A 135 -6.33 6.92 -4.08
N GLU A 136 -5.08 7.26 -3.76
CA GLU A 136 -3.98 7.26 -4.73
C GLU A 136 -3.82 5.88 -5.39
N ALA A 137 -3.64 4.82 -4.60
CA ALA A 137 -3.38 3.49 -5.13
C ALA A 137 -4.52 2.96 -6.00
N ARG A 138 -5.78 3.27 -5.67
CA ARG A 138 -6.97 2.94 -6.47
C ARG A 138 -6.97 3.67 -7.81
N ASP A 139 -6.68 4.96 -7.82
CA ASP A 139 -6.61 5.74 -9.07
C ASP A 139 -5.51 5.20 -9.98
N VAL A 140 -4.31 5.01 -9.44
CA VAL A 140 -3.18 4.52 -10.24
C VAL A 140 -3.44 3.11 -10.77
N GLU A 141 -3.84 2.17 -9.91
CA GLU A 141 -4.08 0.79 -10.32
C GLU A 141 -5.15 0.69 -11.40
N LEU A 142 -6.24 1.47 -11.29
CA LEU A 142 -7.29 1.54 -12.29
C LEU A 142 -6.75 1.96 -13.65
N HIS A 143 -5.94 3.02 -13.71
CA HIS A 143 -5.43 3.56 -14.96
C HIS A 143 -4.29 2.72 -15.55
N LEU A 144 -3.53 1.97 -14.75
CA LEU A 144 -2.48 1.08 -15.27
C LEU A 144 -3.01 -0.23 -15.86
N ARG A 145 -4.22 -0.67 -15.50
CA ARG A 145 -4.83 -1.93 -16.01
C ARG A 145 -4.75 -2.15 -17.53
N PRO A 146 -5.05 -1.16 -18.39
CA PRO A 146 -5.02 -1.33 -19.84
C PRO A 146 -3.64 -1.75 -20.37
N LEU A 147 -2.56 -1.40 -19.66
CA LEU A 147 -1.19 -1.78 -20.05
C LEU A 147 -0.98 -3.29 -20.02
N ARG A 148 -1.74 -4.06 -19.23
CA ARG A 148 -1.63 -5.52 -19.17
C ARG A 148 -1.73 -6.15 -20.56
N GLN A 149 -2.72 -5.71 -21.34
CA GLN A 149 -2.93 -6.21 -22.70
C GLN A 149 -1.76 -5.85 -23.64
N HIS A 150 -1.18 -4.65 -23.49
CA HIS A 150 0.01 -4.26 -24.27
C HIS A 150 1.23 -5.12 -23.91
N ILE A 151 1.40 -5.44 -22.62
CA ILE A 151 2.50 -6.28 -22.15
C ILE A 151 2.35 -7.70 -22.72
N GLU A 152 1.14 -8.27 -22.70
CA GLU A 152 0.85 -9.58 -23.30
C GLU A 152 1.17 -9.60 -24.79
N PHE A 153 0.67 -8.62 -25.56
CA PHE A 153 0.96 -8.54 -26.99
C PHE A 153 2.44 -8.38 -27.30
N LEU A 154 3.16 -7.54 -26.55
CA LEU A 154 4.60 -7.39 -26.72
C LEU A 154 5.30 -8.72 -26.48
N ARG A 155 4.96 -9.43 -25.41
CA ARG A 155 5.58 -10.73 -25.05
C ARG A 155 5.33 -11.83 -26.08
N GLU A 156 4.18 -11.85 -26.72
CA GLU A 156 3.81 -12.85 -27.72
C GLU A 156 4.34 -12.53 -29.13
N THR A 157 4.72 -11.28 -29.37
CA THR A 157 5.17 -10.82 -30.69
C THR A 157 6.67 -11.01 -30.84
N GLU A 158 7.10 -11.58 -31.96
CA GLU A 158 8.52 -11.67 -32.32
C GLU A 158 9.15 -10.27 -32.42
N PHE A 159 10.37 -10.11 -31.89
CA PHE A 159 11.06 -8.82 -31.80
C PHE A 159 10.99 -7.97 -33.08
N PRO A 160 11.24 -8.49 -34.31
CA PRO A 160 11.17 -7.69 -35.53
C PRO A 160 9.82 -7.02 -35.79
N ARG A 161 8.73 -7.57 -35.25
CA ARG A 161 7.36 -7.09 -35.42
C ARG A 161 6.88 -6.21 -34.28
N THR A 162 7.59 -6.12 -33.16
CA THR A 162 7.18 -5.34 -31.97
C THR A 162 6.97 -3.86 -32.26
N HIS A 163 7.68 -3.28 -33.26
CA HIS A 163 7.57 -1.88 -33.64
C HIS A 163 6.13 -1.44 -33.99
N ILE A 164 5.28 -2.34 -34.47
CA ILE A 164 3.86 -2.05 -34.78
C ILE A 164 3.01 -1.83 -33.52
N LEU A 165 3.47 -2.36 -32.37
CA LEU A 165 2.78 -2.28 -31.08
C LEU A 165 3.19 -1.06 -30.25
N ILE A 166 4.27 -0.37 -30.65
CA ILE A 166 4.78 0.81 -29.93
C ILE A 166 3.82 2.01 -30.03
N PRO A 167 3.28 2.40 -31.21
CA PRO A 167 2.32 3.50 -31.28
C PRO A 167 1.07 3.32 -30.39
N PRO A 168 0.36 2.18 -30.39
CA PRO A 168 -0.78 2.00 -29.51
C PRO A 168 -0.39 1.94 -28.03
N LEU A 169 0.80 1.40 -27.68
CA LEU A 169 1.31 1.45 -26.31
C LEU A 169 1.47 2.91 -25.83
N PHE A 170 2.16 3.74 -26.61
CA PHE A 170 2.40 5.14 -26.24
C PHE A 170 1.10 5.93 -26.18
N HIS A 171 0.14 5.65 -27.07
CA HIS A 171 -1.19 6.25 -26.98
C HIS A 171 -1.85 5.95 -25.63
N THR A 172 -1.82 4.69 -25.18
CA THR A 172 -2.33 4.30 -23.86
C THR A 172 -1.58 4.99 -22.72
N ILE A 173 -0.24 5.09 -22.79
CA ILE A 173 0.55 5.83 -21.79
C ILE A 173 0.16 7.31 -21.74
N CYS A 174 -0.09 7.95 -22.88
CA CYS A 174 -0.57 9.33 -22.93
C CYS A 174 -1.98 9.48 -22.34
N LEU A 175 -2.87 8.50 -22.55
CA LEU A 175 -4.19 8.49 -21.90
C LEU A 175 -4.07 8.37 -20.38
N ILE A 176 -3.18 7.51 -19.89
CA ILE A 176 -2.89 7.38 -18.46
C ILE A 176 -2.37 8.70 -17.88
N TRP A 177 -1.40 9.33 -18.55
CA TRP A 177 -0.85 10.62 -18.14
C TRP A 177 -1.91 11.73 -18.04
N SER A 178 -2.88 11.74 -18.96
CA SER A 178 -3.92 12.78 -19.02
C SER A 178 -5.07 12.55 -18.04
N HIS A 179 -5.37 11.31 -17.68
CA HIS A 179 -6.56 10.97 -16.89
C HIS A 179 -6.25 10.58 -15.44
N SER A 180 -5.09 10.00 -15.16
CA SER A 180 -4.72 9.67 -13.78
C SER A 180 -4.27 10.91 -13.02
N LYS A 181 -4.93 11.17 -11.90
CA LYS A 181 -4.59 12.28 -11.01
C LYS A 181 -3.29 12.05 -10.27
N PHE A 182 -2.96 10.79 -10.00
CA PHE A 182 -1.81 10.44 -9.18
C PHE A 182 -0.66 9.82 -9.97
N TYR A 183 -0.89 9.31 -11.17
CA TYR A 183 0.18 8.73 -11.99
C TYR A 183 0.88 9.73 -12.93
N SER A 184 0.30 10.92 -13.12
CA SER A 184 0.81 12.01 -13.96
C SER A 184 2.03 12.73 -13.37
N ILE A 185 2.99 11.94 -12.84
CA ILE A 185 4.24 12.37 -12.23
C ILE A 185 5.38 11.93 -13.16
N PRO A 186 6.26 12.83 -13.63
CA PRO A 186 7.34 12.49 -14.57
C PRO A 186 8.18 11.29 -14.15
N ALA A 187 8.53 11.21 -12.85
CA ALA A 187 9.30 10.10 -12.30
C ALA A 187 8.65 8.72 -12.49
N ARG A 188 7.31 8.63 -12.34
CA ARG A 188 6.57 7.37 -12.53
C ARG A 188 6.55 6.92 -13.99
N ILE A 189 6.41 7.87 -14.91
CA ILE A 189 6.50 7.58 -16.34
C ILE A 189 7.90 7.11 -16.74
N ILE A 190 8.95 7.73 -16.18
CA ILE A 190 10.34 7.30 -16.45
C ILE A 190 10.54 5.85 -16.00
N VAL A 191 10.08 5.49 -14.79
CA VAL A 191 10.10 4.11 -14.29
C VAL A 191 9.38 3.18 -15.27
N LEU A 192 8.13 3.48 -15.63
CA LEU A 192 7.34 2.67 -16.53
C LEU A 192 8.01 2.47 -17.89
N LEU A 193 8.51 3.55 -18.50
CA LEU A 193 9.19 3.49 -19.80
C LEU A 193 10.48 2.67 -19.72
N GLN A 194 11.24 2.80 -18.62
CA GLN A 194 12.44 1.99 -18.40
C GLN A 194 12.07 0.50 -18.26
N GLU A 195 10.98 0.17 -17.56
CA GLU A 195 10.50 -1.21 -17.47
C GLU A 195 10.08 -1.77 -18.85
N PHE A 196 9.40 -0.97 -19.69
CA PHE A 196 9.09 -1.38 -21.08
C PHE A 196 10.35 -1.54 -21.94
N CYS A 197 11.36 -0.68 -21.78
CA CYS A 197 12.64 -0.85 -22.45
C CYS A 197 13.32 -2.17 -22.03
N ASN A 198 13.32 -2.50 -20.73
CA ASN A 198 13.85 -3.76 -20.24
C ASN A 198 13.11 -4.96 -20.86
N LEU A 199 11.78 -4.89 -20.95
CA LEU A 199 10.98 -5.93 -21.60
C LEU A 199 11.40 -6.14 -23.06
N LEU A 200 11.64 -5.06 -23.82
CA LEU A 200 12.07 -5.17 -25.22
C LEU A 200 13.50 -5.72 -25.35
N ILE A 201 14.40 -5.35 -24.43
CA ILE A 201 15.78 -5.86 -24.41
C ILE A 201 15.79 -7.36 -24.10
N ASP A 202 14.94 -7.83 -23.19
CA ASP A 202 14.83 -9.26 -22.82
C ASP A 202 14.31 -10.14 -23.98
N GLN A 203 13.78 -9.54 -25.06
CA GLN A 203 13.31 -10.26 -26.26
C GLN A 203 14.37 -10.42 -27.36
N VAL A 204 15.52 -9.76 -27.24
CA VAL A 204 16.64 -9.79 -28.20
C VAL A 204 17.67 -10.84 -27.78
#